data_AF-A0A957G0P7-F1
#
_entry.id   AF-A0A957G0P7-F1
#
_cell.length_a   1.000
_cell.length_b   1.000
_cell.length_c   1.000
_cell.angle_alpha   90.00
_cell.angle_beta   90.00
_cell.angle_gamma   90.00
#
_symmetry.space_group_name_H-M   'P 1'
#
loop_
_entity.id
_entity.type
_entity.pdbx_description
1 polymer ?
#
loop_
_entity_poly.entity_id
_entity_poly.type
_entity_poly.pdbx_seq_one_letter_code
_entity_poly.pdbx_strand_id
1 'polypeptide(L)'
;QVNSTLGQSSPLGGTGTDTRTLASGYWGATLPISRLRVGPAGGGTINWSQVELTFPPQAGDATVWLIPQLGAVSGLGNDETSVGISFHVEVYAEDGTPITSFSEPYAVLVRYEESQWQNAGIVDEQSLTLVYRDETSGTWVDTHPCNGCTLNIDTNELLTWLDHATEFAVTGRLADGTRIFLPIITRP
;
A
#
# COMPACT_ATOMS: atom_id res chain seq x y z
N GLN A 1 -23.09 -1.44 9.89
CA GLN A 1 -23.82 -1.11 8.64
C GLN A 1 -23.12 0.10 8.02
N VAL A 2 -22.59 -0.06 6.82
CA VAL A 2 -21.78 0.96 6.12
C VAL A 2 -22.69 1.63 5.10
N ASN A 3 -22.79 2.96 5.12
CA ASN A 3 -23.46 3.74 4.06
C ASN A 3 -22.40 4.24 3.09
N SER A 4 -22.28 3.58 1.94
CA SER A 4 -21.52 4.07 0.78
C SER A 4 -22.46 4.87 -0.11
N THR A 5 -22.17 6.16 -0.35
CA THR A 5 -22.92 6.96 -1.32
C THR A 5 -22.34 6.69 -2.71
N LEU A 6 -22.99 5.78 -3.45
CA LEU A 6 -22.53 5.35 -4.78
C LEU A 6 -22.69 6.48 -5.82
N GLY A 7 -21.57 7.09 -6.22
CA GLY A 7 -21.48 7.80 -7.49
C GLY A 7 -21.44 6.80 -8.65
N GLN A 8 -22.40 6.89 -9.58
CA GLN A 8 -22.60 6.01 -10.74
C GLN A 8 -21.33 5.85 -11.60
N SER A 9 -21.01 4.61 -11.98
CA SER A 9 -19.90 4.25 -12.87
C SER A 9 -20.38 3.90 -14.29
N SER A 10 -19.60 4.33 -15.29
CA SER A 10 -19.69 3.86 -16.67
C SER A 10 -19.26 2.38 -16.79
N PRO A 11 -19.85 1.60 -17.70
CA PRO A 11 -19.62 0.15 -17.84
C PRO A 11 -18.29 -0.25 -18.52
N LEU A 12 -17.36 0.70 -18.72
CA LEU A 12 -16.08 0.45 -19.39
C LEU A 12 -14.95 1.00 -18.53
N GLY A 13 -14.18 0.12 -17.88
CA GLY A 13 -12.83 0.39 -17.35
C GLY A 13 -12.59 1.74 -16.67
N GLY A 14 -13.52 2.17 -15.80
CA GLY A 14 -13.43 3.48 -15.15
C GLY A 14 -12.57 3.45 -13.90
N THR A 15 -11.51 4.24 -13.86
CA THR A 15 -10.91 4.70 -12.60
C THR A 15 -11.83 5.73 -11.95
N GLY A 16 -12.12 5.58 -10.67
CA GLY A 16 -12.89 6.56 -9.90
C GLY A 16 -12.18 6.93 -8.61
N THR A 17 -12.33 8.17 -8.18
CA THR A 17 -12.02 8.57 -6.80
C THR A 17 -13.31 8.47 -5.99
N ASP A 18 -13.25 7.74 -4.89
CA ASP A 18 -14.35 7.59 -3.94
C ASP A 18 -13.87 8.05 -2.55
N THR A 19 -14.79 8.16 -1.61
CA THR A 19 -14.48 8.50 -0.23
C THR A 19 -15.08 7.43 0.65
N ARG A 20 -14.25 6.72 1.42
CA ARG A 20 -14.71 5.72 2.39
C ARG A 20 -14.45 6.21 3.79
N THR A 21 -15.49 6.22 4.61
CA THR A 21 -15.35 6.34 6.06
C THR A 21 -14.95 4.97 6.60
N LEU A 22 -13.71 4.85 7.06
CA LEU A 22 -13.22 3.61 7.67
C LEU A 22 -13.91 3.41 9.02
N ALA A 23 -14.36 2.18 9.32
CA ALA A 23 -15.02 1.86 10.57
C ALA A 23 -14.02 1.56 11.70
N SER A 24 -14.36 2.03 12.92
CA SER A 24 -13.81 1.74 14.25
C SER A 24 -12.32 1.35 14.34
N GLY A 25 -11.48 2.37 14.49
CA GLY A 25 -10.03 2.27 14.78
C GLY A 25 -9.30 3.55 14.36
N TYR A 26 -9.83 4.20 13.32
CA TYR A 26 -9.48 5.54 12.88
C TYR A 26 -10.65 6.47 13.22
N TRP A 27 -10.41 7.64 13.80
CA TRP A 27 -11.40 8.58 14.35
C TRP A 27 -12.38 9.18 13.31
N GLY A 28 -13.19 8.37 12.63
CA GLY A 28 -14.12 8.82 11.58
C GLY A 28 -13.42 9.48 10.38
N ALA A 29 -12.15 9.18 10.16
CA ALA A 29 -11.39 9.74 9.04
C ALA A 29 -12.00 9.25 7.71
N THR A 30 -12.35 10.21 6.85
CA THR A 30 -12.72 9.94 5.46
C THR A 30 -11.45 10.07 4.64
N LEU A 31 -10.97 8.96 4.10
CA LEU A 31 -9.77 8.96 3.27
C LEU A 31 -10.17 8.94 1.79
N PRO A 32 -9.47 9.70 0.92
CA PRO A 32 -9.62 9.54 -0.50
C PRO A 32 -9.15 8.14 -0.84
N ILE A 33 -10.04 7.33 -1.38
CA ILE A 33 -9.74 5.99 -1.85
C ILE A 33 -9.84 6.02 -3.37
N SER A 34 -8.92 5.33 -4.03
CA SER A 34 -9.06 5.07 -5.45
C SER A 34 -9.80 3.74 -5.62
N ARG A 35 -10.67 3.67 -6.64
CA ARG A 35 -11.32 2.42 -7.05
C ARG A 35 -11.11 2.15 -8.53
N LEU A 36 -10.99 0.87 -8.88
CA LEU A 36 -10.87 0.39 -10.25
C LEU A 36 -11.70 -0.89 -10.41
N ARG A 37 -12.51 -0.97 -11.48
CA ARG A 37 -13.10 -2.23 -11.91
C ARG A 37 -12.16 -2.88 -12.91
N VAL A 38 -11.61 -4.04 -12.57
CA VAL A 38 -10.78 -4.88 -13.42
C VAL A 38 -11.67 -5.98 -13.97
N GLY A 39 -11.64 -6.19 -15.29
CA GLY A 39 -12.44 -7.23 -15.94
C GLY A 39 -11.62 -8.12 -16.86
N PRO A 40 -12.21 -9.20 -17.37
CA PRO A 40 -11.48 -10.24 -18.10
C PRO A 40 -10.91 -9.87 -19.45
N ALA A 41 -11.33 -8.74 -20.00
CA ALA A 41 -10.85 -8.26 -21.29
C ALA A 41 -9.84 -7.09 -21.20
N GLY A 42 -9.60 -6.52 -20.01
CA GLY A 42 -9.01 -5.17 -19.94
C GLY A 42 -7.86 -4.94 -18.96
N GLY A 43 -7.70 -5.76 -17.91
CA GLY A 43 -6.82 -5.39 -16.81
C GLY A 43 -7.19 -4.01 -16.27
N GLY A 44 -6.21 -3.24 -15.81
CA GLY A 44 -6.38 -1.82 -15.57
C GLY A 44 -5.29 -1.22 -14.70
N THR A 45 -5.20 0.11 -14.68
CA THR A 45 -4.28 0.84 -13.80
C THR A 45 -5.08 1.69 -12.82
N ILE A 46 -4.69 1.67 -11.56
CA ILE A 46 -5.26 2.49 -10.50
C ILE A 46 -4.12 3.26 -9.84
N ASN A 47 -4.29 4.56 -9.71
CA ASN A 47 -3.29 5.42 -9.11
C ASN A 47 -3.89 6.17 -7.91
N TRP A 48 -3.09 6.37 -6.88
CA TRP A 48 -3.37 7.20 -5.73
C TRP A 48 -2.08 7.86 -5.27
N SER A 49 -2.01 9.19 -5.37
CA SER A 49 -0.84 9.98 -4.95
C SER A 49 0.47 9.42 -5.56
N GLN A 50 1.28 8.77 -4.74
CA GLN A 50 2.59 8.20 -5.02
C GLN A 50 2.55 6.72 -5.42
N VAL A 51 1.39 6.08 -5.40
CA VAL A 51 1.22 4.65 -5.62
C VAL A 51 0.43 4.42 -6.90
N GLU A 52 0.94 3.56 -7.77
CA GLU A 52 0.29 3.09 -8.98
C GLU A 52 0.27 1.55 -8.97
N LEU A 53 -0.91 0.97 -9.18
CA LEU A 53 -1.07 -0.48 -9.33
C LEU A 53 -1.55 -0.77 -10.75
N THR A 54 -0.89 -1.70 -11.44
CA THR A 54 -1.28 -2.16 -12.77
C THR A 54 -1.64 -3.64 -12.73
N PHE A 55 -2.92 -3.93 -12.93
CA PHE A 55 -3.46 -5.28 -12.96
C PHE A 55 -3.49 -5.80 -14.40
N PRO A 56 -3.00 -7.03 -14.65
CA PRO A 56 -3.25 -7.70 -15.91
C PRO A 56 -4.74 -8.09 -16.02
N PRO A 57 -5.22 -8.47 -17.22
CA PRO A 57 -6.55 -9.05 -17.38
C PRO A 57 -6.78 -10.22 -16.42
N GLN A 58 -7.86 -10.18 -15.64
CA GLN A 58 -8.17 -11.20 -14.63
C GLN A 58 -9.21 -12.19 -15.16
N ALA A 59 -9.32 -13.40 -14.62
CA ALA A 59 -10.32 -14.36 -15.10
C ALA A 59 -11.79 -13.96 -14.85
N GLY A 60 -12.04 -12.88 -14.10
CA GLY A 60 -13.38 -12.39 -13.77
C GLY A 60 -13.40 -10.89 -13.46
N ASP A 61 -14.61 -10.36 -13.24
CA ASP A 61 -14.80 -8.97 -12.82
C ASP A 61 -14.50 -8.81 -11.32
N ALA A 62 -13.61 -7.87 -11.01
CA ALA A 62 -13.21 -7.53 -9.66
C ALA A 62 -13.19 -6.01 -9.46
N THR A 63 -13.49 -5.58 -8.24
CA THR A 63 -13.35 -4.19 -7.80
C THR A 63 -12.15 -4.10 -6.87
N VAL A 64 -11.15 -3.33 -7.27
CA VAL A 64 -9.95 -3.03 -6.50
C VAL A 64 -10.14 -1.72 -5.77
N TRP A 65 -9.82 -1.71 -4.48
CA TRP A 65 -9.80 -0.55 -3.61
C TRP A 65 -8.36 -0.32 -3.16
N LEU A 66 -7.84 0.87 -3.43
CA LEU A 66 -6.55 1.32 -2.92
C LEU A 66 -6.80 2.32 -1.79
N ILE A 67 -6.46 1.89 -0.57
CA ILE A 67 -6.81 2.57 0.67
C ILE A 67 -5.52 3.07 1.32
N PRO A 68 -5.31 4.39 1.41
CA PRO A 68 -4.12 4.89 2.08
C PRO A 68 -4.19 4.67 3.58
N GLN A 69 -3.04 4.45 4.20
CA GLN A 69 -2.93 4.38 5.64
C GLN A 69 -2.25 5.63 6.18
N LEU A 70 -2.87 6.23 7.20
CA LEU A 70 -2.32 7.39 7.88
C LEU A 70 -1.68 6.96 9.20
N GLY A 71 -0.49 7.50 9.45
CA GLY A 71 0.22 7.33 10.72
C GLY A 71 1.42 6.38 10.62
N ALA A 72 1.96 6.05 11.78
CA ALA A 72 3.13 5.18 11.86
C ALA A 72 2.75 3.73 11.53
N VAL A 73 3.59 3.08 10.72
CA VAL A 73 3.51 1.65 10.46
C VAL A 73 4.04 0.90 11.69
N SER A 74 3.18 0.07 12.29
CA SER A 74 3.53 -0.70 13.50
C SER A 74 4.03 -2.09 13.16
N GLY A 75 4.84 -2.69 14.05
CA GLY A 75 5.32 -4.06 13.90
C GLY A 75 6.51 -4.26 12.96
N LEU A 76 7.11 -3.17 12.46
CA LEU A 76 8.39 -3.21 11.73
C LEU A 76 9.55 -3.67 12.64
N GLY A 77 10.65 -4.12 12.03
CA GLY A 77 11.88 -4.44 12.75
C GLY A 77 12.43 -3.25 13.56
N ASN A 78 13.27 -3.54 14.55
CA ASN A 78 13.86 -2.50 15.40
C ASN A 78 14.76 -1.53 14.62
N ASP A 79 15.34 -2.00 13.52
CA ASP A 79 16.30 -1.26 12.70
C ASP A 79 15.64 -0.71 11.42
N GLU A 80 14.31 -0.77 11.34
CA GLU A 80 13.52 -0.33 10.20
C GLU A 80 12.54 0.76 10.59
N THR A 81 12.23 1.61 9.61
CA THR A 81 11.20 2.64 9.73
C THR A 81 10.50 2.81 8.38
N SER A 82 9.28 3.34 8.41
CA SER A 82 8.55 3.67 7.19
C SER A 82 8.92 5.06 6.68
N VAL A 83 8.95 5.24 5.36
CA VAL A 83 9.09 6.55 4.69
C VAL A 83 7.79 7.37 4.70
N GLY A 84 6.73 6.88 5.35
CA GLY A 84 5.42 7.53 5.38
C GLY A 84 4.54 7.21 4.18
N ILE A 85 4.90 6.20 3.38
CA ILE A 85 4.06 5.63 2.34
C ILE A 85 3.59 4.25 2.81
N SER A 86 2.30 4.15 3.15
CA SER A 86 1.63 2.88 3.43
C SER A 86 0.20 2.89 2.90
N PHE A 87 -0.24 1.72 2.46
CA PHE A 87 -1.55 1.54 1.85
C PHE A 87 -2.02 0.09 2.00
N HIS A 88 -3.32 -0.09 1.97
CA HIS A 88 -3.97 -1.39 1.97
C HIS A 88 -4.71 -1.58 0.65
N VAL A 89 -4.60 -2.77 0.08
CA VAL A 89 -5.31 -3.15 -1.13
C VAL A 89 -6.40 -4.13 -0.74
N GLU A 90 -7.65 -3.79 -1.04
CA GLU A 90 -8.77 -4.72 -0.94
C GLU A 90 -9.29 -5.03 -2.33
N VAL A 91 -9.55 -6.30 -2.62
CA VAL A 91 -10.14 -6.69 -3.90
C VAL A 91 -11.37 -7.55 -3.64
N TYR A 92 -12.45 -7.25 -4.36
CA TYR A 92 -13.72 -7.96 -4.24
C TYR A 92 -14.21 -8.42 -5.61
N ALA A 93 -14.70 -9.65 -5.69
CA ALA A 93 -15.48 -10.11 -6.83
C ALA A 93 -16.80 -9.32 -6.94
N GLU A 94 -17.48 -9.46 -8.08
CA GLU A 94 -18.78 -8.81 -8.31
C GLU A 94 -19.85 -9.17 -7.27
N ASP A 95 -19.79 -10.37 -6.70
CA ASP A 95 -20.71 -10.83 -5.64
C ASP A 95 -20.33 -10.32 -4.23
N GLY A 96 -19.27 -9.53 -4.11
CA GLY A 96 -18.74 -9.02 -2.84
C GLY A 96 -17.82 -9.98 -2.10
N THR A 97 -17.47 -11.14 -2.67
CA THR A 97 -16.50 -12.07 -2.09
C THR A 97 -15.10 -11.45 -2.12
N PRO A 98 -14.35 -11.43 -1.01
CA PRO A 98 -12.98 -10.93 -1.00
C PRO A 98 -12.07 -11.86 -1.82
N ILE A 99 -11.24 -11.25 -2.68
CA ILE A 99 -10.19 -11.91 -3.45
C ILE A 99 -8.86 -11.57 -2.78
N THR A 100 -8.23 -12.57 -2.16
CA THR A 100 -6.97 -12.39 -1.43
C THR A 100 -5.76 -12.89 -2.22
N SER A 101 -5.95 -13.59 -3.35
CA SER A 101 -4.87 -14.08 -4.21
C SER A 101 -5.24 -13.97 -5.69
N PHE A 102 -4.23 -13.80 -6.54
CA PHE A 102 -4.35 -13.64 -7.99
C PHE A 102 -3.57 -14.73 -8.72
N SER A 103 -4.12 -15.22 -9.84
CA SER A 103 -3.41 -16.17 -10.70
C SER A 103 -2.28 -15.52 -11.50
N GLU A 104 -2.39 -14.22 -11.78
CA GLU A 104 -1.37 -13.41 -12.42
C GLU A 104 -0.99 -12.25 -11.50
N PRO A 105 0.30 -12.01 -11.24
CA PRO A 105 0.72 -10.93 -10.37
C PRO A 105 0.41 -9.57 -11.01
N TYR A 106 0.10 -8.60 -10.17
CA TYR A 106 -0.04 -7.20 -10.56
C TYR A 106 1.23 -6.42 -10.20
N ALA A 107 1.50 -5.37 -10.98
CA ALA A 107 2.63 -4.49 -10.73
C ALA A 107 2.25 -3.41 -9.72
N VAL A 108 3.18 -3.07 -8.84
CA VAL A 108 3.08 -1.95 -7.90
C VAL A 108 4.27 -1.04 -8.10
N LEU A 109 4.00 0.18 -8.53
CA LEU A 109 4.97 1.25 -8.67
C LEU A 109 4.74 2.28 -7.58
N VAL A 110 5.74 2.47 -6.72
CA VAL A 110 5.74 3.51 -5.70
C VAL A 110 6.79 4.56 -6.05
N ARG A 111 6.36 5.82 -6.09
CA ARG A 111 7.21 6.99 -6.31
C ARG A 111 7.45 7.66 -4.96
N TYR A 112 8.68 7.86 -4.57
CA TYR A 112 9.01 8.54 -3.33
C TYR A 112 9.76 9.85 -3.59
N GLU A 113 9.87 10.69 -2.57
CA GLU A 113 10.71 11.88 -2.58
C GLU A 113 11.93 11.66 -1.69
N GLU A 114 13.07 12.24 -2.06
CA GLU A 114 14.29 12.18 -1.23
C GLU A 114 14.04 12.63 0.21
N SER A 115 13.21 13.66 0.36
CA SER A 115 12.87 14.22 1.66
C SER A 115 12.16 13.21 2.58
N GLN A 116 11.41 12.26 2.03
CA GLN A 116 10.62 11.31 2.82
C GLN A 116 11.52 10.34 3.59
N TRP A 117 12.47 9.69 2.91
CA TRP A 117 13.36 8.74 3.57
C TRP A 117 14.39 9.43 4.47
N GLN A 118 14.87 10.61 4.06
CA GLN A 118 15.78 11.41 4.88
C GLN A 118 15.12 11.87 6.19
N ASN A 119 13.89 12.38 6.12
CA ASN A 119 13.12 12.79 7.30
C ASN A 119 12.74 11.61 8.20
N ALA A 120 12.61 10.40 7.62
CA ALA A 120 12.40 9.18 8.38
C ALA A 120 13.68 8.72 9.13
N GLY A 121 14.84 9.31 8.85
CA GLY A 121 16.12 8.94 9.46
C GLY A 121 16.77 7.71 8.83
N ILE A 122 16.36 7.35 7.61
CA ILE A 122 16.98 6.29 6.81
C ILE A 122 18.32 6.82 6.29
N VAL A 123 19.37 6.03 6.44
CA VAL A 123 20.76 6.45 6.12
C VAL A 123 21.21 6.09 4.73
N ASP A 124 20.61 5.06 4.16
CA ASP A 124 20.99 4.51 2.87
C ASP A 124 19.73 4.31 2.04
N GLU A 125 19.61 5.05 0.97
CA GLU A 125 18.50 4.93 0.02
C GLU A 125 18.47 3.53 -0.62
N GLN A 126 19.62 2.85 -0.76
CA GLN A 126 19.67 1.48 -1.27
C GLN A 126 19.01 0.45 -0.34
N SER A 127 18.73 0.84 0.91
CA SER A 127 17.98 0.01 1.85
C SER A 127 16.46 0.12 1.68
N LEU A 128 15.98 1.00 0.79
CA LEU A 128 14.55 1.17 0.56
C LEU A 128 13.95 -0.08 -0.09
N THR A 129 12.86 -0.56 0.49
CA THR A 129 12.13 -1.72 0.00
C THR A 129 10.63 -1.56 0.26
N LEU A 130 9.81 -2.15 -0.60
CA LEU A 130 8.41 -2.37 -0.27
C LEU A 130 8.31 -3.64 0.59
N VAL A 131 7.60 -3.54 1.69
CA VAL A 131 7.22 -4.69 2.52
C VAL A 131 5.71 -4.90 2.43
N TYR A 132 5.30 -6.16 2.57
CA TYR A 132 3.90 -6.52 2.73
C TYR A 132 3.68 -7.17 4.09
N ARG A 133 2.48 -7.04 4.63
CA ARG A 133 2.11 -7.69 5.88
C ARG A 133 1.54 -9.08 5.58
N ASP A 134 2.22 -10.12 6.03
CA ASP A 134 1.65 -11.47 6.01
C ASP A 134 0.56 -11.56 7.07
N GLU A 135 -0.70 -11.67 6.65
CA GLU A 135 -1.85 -11.72 7.56
C GLU A 135 -1.90 -13.00 8.41
N THR A 136 -1.22 -14.07 7.99
CA THR A 136 -1.18 -15.34 8.72
C THR A 136 -0.26 -15.25 9.92
N SER A 137 0.94 -14.68 9.72
CA SER A 137 1.96 -14.52 10.76
C SER A 137 1.86 -13.18 11.49
N GLY A 138 1.22 -12.18 10.89
CA GLY A 138 1.16 -10.80 11.37
C GLY A 138 2.48 -10.04 11.21
N THR A 139 3.44 -10.59 10.46
CA THR A 139 4.78 -10.00 10.28
C THR A 139 4.95 -9.31 8.93
N TRP A 140 5.83 -8.32 8.88
CA TRP A 140 6.23 -7.69 7.63
C TRP A 140 7.26 -8.55 6.90
N VAL A 141 7.11 -8.65 5.58
CA VAL A 141 7.95 -9.45 4.70
C VAL A 141 8.41 -8.59 3.53
N ASP A 142 9.71 -8.64 3.24
CA ASP A 142 10.30 -7.93 2.10
C ASP A 142 9.75 -8.46 0.78
N THR A 143 9.40 -7.55 -0.13
CA THR A 143 9.10 -7.94 -1.53
C THR A 143 10.38 -8.08 -2.36
N HIS A 144 11.50 -7.53 -1.90
CA HIS A 144 12.80 -7.59 -2.57
C HIS A 144 13.73 -8.62 -1.92
N PRO A 145 14.55 -9.34 -2.70
CA PRO A 145 14.61 -9.34 -4.16
C PRO A 145 13.53 -10.21 -4.82
N CYS A 146 12.87 -9.70 -5.87
CA CYS A 146 11.99 -10.49 -6.73
C CYS A 146 12.38 -10.37 -8.22
N ASN A 147 11.90 -11.29 -9.05
CA ASN A 147 12.12 -11.22 -10.48
C ASN A 147 11.36 -10.03 -11.09
N GLY A 148 12.09 -9.08 -11.69
CA GLY A 148 11.51 -7.86 -12.25
C GLY A 148 11.19 -6.77 -11.23
N CYS A 149 11.54 -6.97 -9.95
CA CYS A 149 11.55 -5.91 -8.95
C CYS A 149 12.71 -4.95 -9.19
N THR A 150 12.49 -3.65 -9.02
CA THR A 150 13.56 -2.64 -9.16
C THR A 150 13.40 -1.52 -8.15
N LEU A 151 14.51 -1.14 -7.51
CA LEU A 151 14.70 0.16 -6.87
C LEU A 151 15.53 1.02 -7.82
N ASN A 152 14.95 2.12 -8.31
CA ASN A 152 15.63 3.10 -9.14
C ASN A 152 15.79 4.41 -8.36
N ILE A 153 16.99 4.64 -7.84
CA ILE A 153 17.35 5.83 -7.05
C ILE A 153 17.48 7.09 -7.92
N ASP A 154 17.69 6.97 -9.23
CA ASP A 154 17.80 8.15 -10.11
C ASP A 154 16.42 8.76 -10.40
N THR A 155 15.37 7.95 -10.33
CA THR A 155 13.98 8.36 -10.58
C THR A 155 13.09 8.29 -9.33
N ASN A 156 13.63 7.87 -8.19
CA ASN A 156 12.92 7.63 -6.94
C ASN A 156 11.71 6.70 -7.10
N GLU A 157 11.91 5.55 -7.76
CA GLU A 157 10.87 4.57 -8.08
C GLU A 157 11.18 3.20 -7.47
N LEU A 158 10.18 2.60 -6.83
CA LEU A 158 10.14 1.21 -6.40
C LEU A 158 9.10 0.45 -7.22
N LEU A 159 9.53 -0.54 -7.98
CA LEU A 159 8.65 -1.44 -8.74
C LEU A 159 8.70 -2.84 -8.13
N THR A 160 7.54 -3.44 -7.86
CA THR A 160 7.43 -4.82 -7.40
C THR A 160 6.23 -5.53 -8.05
N TRP A 161 6.23 -6.85 -7.99
CA TRP A 161 5.15 -7.71 -8.49
C TRP A 161 4.54 -8.49 -7.34
N LEU A 162 3.21 -8.49 -7.24
CA LEU A 162 2.47 -9.04 -6.11
C LEU A 162 1.28 -9.86 -6.58
N ASP A 163 0.99 -10.94 -5.87
CA ASP A 163 -0.06 -11.91 -6.20
C ASP A 163 -1.13 -12.02 -5.11
N HIS A 164 -1.15 -11.11 -4.15
CA HIS A 164 -2.12 -11.09 -3.06
C HIS A 164 -2.45 -9.66 -2.63
N ALA A 165 -3.68 -9.48 -2.14
CA ALA A 165 -4.18 -8.19 -1.66
C ALA A 165 -3.97 -8.10 -0.14
N THR A 166 -3.16 -7.15 0.32
CA THR A 166 -2.89 -6.95 1.76
C THR A 166 -2.43 -5.51 2.07
N GLU A 167 -1.84 -5.31 3.24
CA GLU A 167 -1.20 -4.08 3.71
C GLU A 167 0.26 -3.98 3.23
N PHE A 168 0.63 -2.81 2.73
CA PHE A 168 1.96 -2.52 2.19
C PHE A 168 2.54 -1.26 2.82
N ALA A 169 3.86 -1.22 2.95
CA ALA A 169 4.59 -0.04 3.37
C ALA A 169 5.94 0.04 2.66
N VAL A 170 6.38 1.25 2.35
CA VAL A 170 7.79 1.48 1.97
C VAL A 170 8.58 1.72 3.24
N THR A 171 9.69 0.98 3.37
CA THR A 171 10.56 0.99 4.55
C THR A 171 12.01 1.09 4.14
N GLY A 172 12.86 1.46 5.09
CA GLY A 172 14.31 1.41 4.94
C GLY A 172 15.00 1.27 6.29
N ARG A 173 16.31 1.04 6.23
CA ARG A 173 17.14 0.83 7.42
C ARG A 173 17.52 2.16 8.06
N LEU A 174 17.34 2.21 9.37
CA LEU A 174 17.87 3.27 10.21
C LEU A 174 19.40 3.16 10.29
N ALA A 175 20.07 4.26 10.65
CA ALA A 175 21.46 4.20 11.08
C ALA A 175 21.60 3.18 12.21
N ASP A 176 22.57 2.27 12.13
CA ASP A 176 22.97 1.44 13.27
C ASP A 176 23.39 2.37 14.43
N GLY A 177 22.47 2.63 15.37
CA GLY A 177 22.79 3.41 16.56
C GLY A 177 21.72 4.40 17.01
N THR A 178 20.94 3.93 17.98
CA THR A 178 20.32 4.72 19.07
C THR A 178 18.98 5.37 18.75
N ARG A 179 17.91 4.58 18.86
CA ARG A 179 16.62 5.13 19.31
C ARG A 179 16.83 5.64 20.75
N ILE A 180 16.94 6.96 20.92
CA ILE A 180 16.97 7.58 22.25
C ILE A 180 15.54 7.59 22.79
N PHE A 181 15.22 6.64 23.66
CA PHE A 181 13.97 6.66 24.41
C PHE A 181 14.08 7.70 25.53
N LEU A 182 13.39 8.83 25.37
CA LEU A 182 13.24 9.79 26.45
C LEU A 182 12.23 9.25 27.46
N PRO A 183 12.56 9.17 28.76
CA PRO A 183 11.60 8.78 29.77
C PRO A 183 10.48 9.83 29.85
N ILE A 184 9.23 9.37 29.85
CA ILE A 184 8.08 10.23 30.16
C ILE A 184 8.12 10.54 31.65
N ILE A 185 8.32 11.82 32.00
CA ILE A 185 8.11 12.30 33.36
C ILE A 185 6.65 12.72 33.50
N THR A 186 5.83 11.87 34.12
CA THR A 186 4.51 12.26 34.61
C THR A 186 4.65 12.86 36.00
N ARG A 187 4.22 14.11 36.21
CA ARG A 187 4.09 14.66 37.57
C ARG A 187 2.79 14.16 38.22
N PRO A 188 2.83 13.76 39.50
CA PRO A 188 1.64 13.39 40.27
C PRO A 188 0.76 14.61 40.61
#